data_AF-A0A8W8LFR8-F1
#
_entry.id   AF-A0A8W8LFR8-F1
#
_cell.length_a   1.000
_cell.length_b   1.000
_cell.length_c   1.000
_cell.angle_alpha   90.00
_cell.angle_beta   90.00
_cell.angle_gamma   90.00
#
_symmetry.space_group_name_H-M   'P 1'
#
loop_
_entity.id
_entity.type
_entity.pdbx_description
1 polymer ?
#
loop_
_entity_poly.entity_id
_entity_poly.type
_entity_poly.pdbx_seq_one_letter_code
_entity_poly.pdbx_strand_id
1 'polypeptide(L)'
;VLHLKFYQLERLMQDLTGDLYEHFMEMGLEIHMFASQWFLTLFTAKFPLFLVFHILDLFLCEGKDVIFNVAIALLKMSRKDLLALDFEGILKYFRVHMPKKYRTEEAARELMAAAVSAKVTSKKLKKYEKEYITMKEQEMQQEDPIERMERENKRLLEDNMRLEQENDDLAHELVDSKLTLKSELDEVQDQNKEMKTDLTKHKKLLKDTQEEKHRLEVENQQVKEMCRKELERLETENSRNTVIVTDYKQICTQLSERLEKQQTAHREELSRIKILVKSCEACSKMFDADGKVNLPEPKIDPEKMNPKIVDLQQQVRELELELAQTKLALVESECKTQDLTHSLHAAVSEIQASKNTWFTKTLNSIKEVANTHTGKKEPKD
;
A
#
# COMPACT_ATOMS: atom_id res chain seq x y z
N VAL A 1 14.78 37.22 48.73
CA VAL A 1 13.58 37.97 48.24
C VAL A 1 12.34 37.69 49.07
N LEU A 2 11.97 36.44 49.37
CA LEU A 2 10.75 36.12 50.13
C LEU A 2 10.80 36.59 51.61
N HIS A 3 11.94 36.45 52.30
CA HIS A 3 12.10 36.96 53.67
C HIS A 3 11.83 38.46 53.81
N LEU A 4 12.25 39.26 52.82
CA LEU A 4 11.91 40.68 52.75
C LEU A 4 10.40 40.89 52.67
N LYS A 5 9.67 40.05 51.92
CA LYS A 5 8.21 40.13 51.82
C LYS A 5 7.52 39.79 53.14
N PHE A 6 8.03 38.81 53.89
CA PHE A 6 7.53 38.50 55.23
C PHE A 6 7.72 39.68 56.19
N TYR A 7 8.91 40.26 56.22
CA TYR A 7 9.17 41.45 57.03
C TYR A 7 8.25 42.62 56.65
N GLN A 8 8.06 42.89 55.36
CA GLN A 8 7.13 43.93 54.90
C GLN A 8 5.69 43.67 55.38
N LEU A 9 5.21 42.43 55.33
CA LEU A 9 3.87 42.08 55.81
C LEU A 9 3.76 42.21 57.33
N GLU A 10 4.79 41.77 58.07
CA GLU A 10 4.88 41.92 59.53
C GLU A 10 4.77 43.40 59.95
N ARG A 11 5.57 44.28 59.34
CA ARG A 11 5.51 45.73 59.58
C ARG A 11 4.15 46.31 59.23
N LEU A 12 3.53 45.86 58.14
CA LEU A 12 2.18 46.28 57.77
C LEU A 12 1.12 45.81 58.77
N MET A 13 1.25 44.59 59.32
CA MET A 13 0.37 44.10 60.37
C MET A 13 0.50 44.95 61.64
N GLN A 14 1.73 45.27 62.05
CA GLN A 14 1.97 46.14 63.19
C GLN A 14 1.32 47.53 63.00
N ASP A 15 1.44 48.11 61.79
CA ASP A 15 0.91 49.45 61.50
C ASP A 15 -0.63 49.49 61.29
N LEU A 16 -1.24 48.41 60.76
CA LEU A 16 -2.63 48.42 60.28
C LEU A 16 -3.58 47.53 61.08
N THR A 17 -3.06 46.58 61.85
CA THR A 17 -3.77 45.60 62.69
C THR A 17 -2.91 45.27 63.92
N GLY A 18 -2.52 46.30 64.68
CA GLY A 18 -1.50 46.18 65.75
C GLY A 18 -1.85 45.18 66.85
N ASP A 19 -3.13 45.09 67.24
CA ASP A 19 -3.60 44.13 68.23
C ASP A 19 -3.48 42.66 67.74
N LEU A 20 -3.76 42.44 66.45
CA LEU A 20 -3.57 41.11 65.85
C LEU A 20 -2.09 40.76 65.75
N TYR A 21 -1.23 41.74 65.47
CA TYR A 21 0.22 41.55 65.48
C TYR A 21 0.74 41.19 66.88
N GLU A 22 0.30 41.91 67.92
CA GLU A 22 0.67 41.63 69.32
C GLU A 22 0.23 40.22 69.73
N HIS A 23 -1.02 39.83 69.43
CA HIS A 23 -1.50 38.46 69.67
C HIS A 23 -0.65 37.40 68.96
N PHE A 24 -0.27 37.64 67.70
CA PHE A 24 0.58 36.70 66.95
C PHE A 24 1.98 36.59 67.56
N MET A 25 2.56 37.70 68.02
CA MET A 25 3.85 37.70 68.72
C MET A 25 3.79 36.95 70.05
N GLU A 26 2.73 37.15 70.84
CA GLU A 26 2.52 36.43 72.11
C GLU A 26 2.36 34.92 71.89
N MET A 27 1.73 34.51 70.79
CA MET A 27 1.58 33.10 70.41
C MET A 27 2.83 32.53 69.73
N GLY A 28 3.88 33.32 69.49
CA GLY A 28 5.08 32.88 68.76
C GLY A 28 4.83 32.53 67.29
N LEU A 29 3.82 33.14 66.67
CA LEU A 29 3.44 32.88 65.28
C LEU A 29 4.22 33.77 64.32
N GLU A 30 5.01 33.15 63.45
CA GLU A 30 5.75 33.88 62.41
C GLU A 30 4.99 33.95 61.08
N ILE A 31 5.19 35.04 60.34
CA ILE A 31 4.55 35.28 59.03
C ILE A 31 4.78 34.14 58.04
N HIS A 32 5.97 33.55 58.02
CA HIS A 32 6.33 32.49 57.09
C HIS A 32 5.46 31.23 57.27
N MET A 33 4.91 31.00 58.47
CA MET A 33 4.11 29.83 58.81
C MET A 33 2.74 29.81 58.11
N PHE A 34 2.18 30.98 57.77
CA PHE A 34 0.87 31.07 57.11
C PHE A 34 0.87 31.79 55.76
N ALA A 35 1.78 32.74 55.54
CA ALA A 35 1.75 33.61 54.36
C ALA A 35 2.66 33.12 53.21
N SER A 36 3.51 32.11 53.40
CA SER A 36 4.43 31.62 52.36
C SER A 36 3.72 31.33 51.04
N GLN A 37 2.60 30.61 51.09
CA GLN A 37 1.84 30.27 49.89
C GLN A 37 1.16 31.48 49.24
N TRP A 38 0.78 32.50 50.00
CA TRP A 38 0.15 33.70 49.46
C TRP A 38 1.07 34.41 48.48
N PHE A 39 2.35 34.55 48.84
CA PHE A 39 3.35 35.20 47.98
C PHE A 39 3.88 34.29 46.87
N LEU A 40 4.13 33.00 47.15
CA LEU A 40 4.72 32.09 46.17
C LEU A 40 3.74 31.64 45.09
N THR A 41 2.46 31.55 45.43
CA THR A 41 1.42 30.98 44.54
C THR A 41 0.37 32.00 44.14
N LEU A 42 0.51 33.27 44.54
CA LEU A 42 -0.49 34.31 44.31
C LEU A 42 -1.90 33.86 44.74
N PHE A 43 -1.97 33.21 45.91
CA PHE A 43 -3.18 32.62 46.52
C PHE A 43 -3.81 31.42 45.77
N THR A 44 -3.28 30.99 44.63
CA THR A 44 -3.84 29.89 43.80
C THR A 44 -3.90 28.53 44.54
N ALA A 45 -3.04 28.29 45.53
CA ALA A 45 -2.92 26.97 46.15
C ALA A 45 -4.11 26.54 47.03
N LYS A 46 -4.83 27.50 47.63
CA LYS A 46 -5.86 27.20 48.65
C LYS A 46 -7.18 27.94 48.44
N PHE A 47 -7.18 29.07 47.74
CA PHE A 47 -8.37 29.89 47.55
C PHE A 47 -9.17 29.46 46.31
N PRO A 48 -10.50 29.68 46.28
CA PRO A 48 -11.33 29.37 45.12
C PRO A 48 -10.89 30.11 43.85
N LEU A 49 -10.91 29.43 42.70
CA LEU A 49 -10.37 29.94 41.44
C LEU A 49 -10.94 31.29 41.02
N PHE A 50 -12.24 31.52 41.20
CA PHE A 50 -12.85 32.78 40.81
C PHE A 50 -12.30 33.97 41.61
N LEU A 51 -12.04 33.82 42.92
CA LEU A 51 -11.36 34.85 43.71
C LEU A 51 -9.93 35.05 43.21
N VAL A 52 -9.23 33.95 42.94
CA VAL A 52 -7.86 33.99 42.44
C VAL A 52 -7.78 34.75 41.11
N PHE A 53 -8.75 34.60 40.21
CA PHE A 53 -8.82 35.39 38.97
C PHE A 53 -8.90 36.89 39.24
N HIS A 54 -9.76 37.34 40.15
CA HIS A 54 -9.80 38.76 40.54
C HIS A 54 -8.48 39.26 41.14
N ILE A 55 -7.80 38.42 41.94
CA ILE A 55 -6.48 38.75 42.49
C ILE A 55 -5.45 38.89 41.37
N LEU A 56 -5.46 37.98 40.39
CA LEU A 56 -4.57 38.02 39.23
C LEU A 56 -4.85 39.24 38.34
N ASP A 57 -6.11 39.60 38.12
CA ASP A 57 -6.49 40.80 37.37
C ASP A 57 -5.90 42.06 38.00
N LEU A 58 -6.05 42.22 39.33
CA LEU A 58 -5.43 43.32 40.05
C LEU A 58 -3.90 43.25 40.03
N PHE A 59 -3.32 42.06 40.22
CA PHE A 59 -1.87 41.88 40.20
C PHE A 59 -1.25 42.25 38.84
N LEU A 60 -1.91 41.91 37.74
CA LEU A 60 -1.47 42.25 36.39
C LEU A 60 -1.64 43.75 36.07
N CYS A 61 -2.68 44.38 36.62
CA CYS A 61 -2.97 45.79 36.40
C CYS A 61 -2.10 46.74 37.26
N GLU A 62 -2.02 46.49 38.56
CA GLU A 62 -1.38 47.37 39.55
C GLU A 62 0.01 46.87 40.01
N GLY A 63 0.34 45.62 39.67
CA GLY A 63 1.64 45.01 39.96
C GLY A 63 1.71 44.23 41.28
N LYS A 64 2.94 43.82 41.62
CA LYS A 64 3.23 42.86 42.69
C LYS A 64 2.84 43.30 44.10
N ASP A 65 2.71 44.60 44.33
CA ASP A 65 2.40 45.14 45.66
C ASP A 65 0.96 44.81 46.10
N VAL A 66 0.06 44.49 45.15
CA VAL A 66 -1.33 44.07 45.41
C VAL A 66 -1.43 42.87 46.35
N ILE A 67 -0.45 41.97 46.32
CA ILE A 67 -0.46 40.78 47.19
C ILE A 67 -0.47 41.17 48.67
N PHE A 68 0.17 42.28 49.04
CA PHE A 68 0.09 42.81 50.41
C PHE A 68 -1.29 43.39 50.73
N ASN A 69 -1.93 44.03 49.76
CA ASN A 69 -3.28 44.59 49.93
C ASN A 69 -4.28 43.48 50.25
N VAL A 70 -4.22 42.38 49.48
CA VAL A 70 -5.07 41.20 49.68
C VAL A 70 -4.75 40.51 51.01
N ALA A 71 -3.46 40.33 51.34
CA ALA A 71 -3.05 39.72 52.62
C ALA A 71 -3.57 40.51 53.83
N ILE A 72 -3.43 41.84 53.82
CA ILE A 72 -3.94 42.70 54.90
C ILE A 72 -5.47 42.71 54.94
N ALA A 73 -6.15 42.68 53.80
CA ALA A 73 -7.61 42.59 53.76
C ALA A 73 -8.12 41.27 54.37
N LEU A 74 -7.50 40.13 54.03
CA LEU A 74 -7.80 38.83 54.62
C LEU A 74 -7.65 38.83 56.14
N LEU A 75 -6.54 39.40 56.64
CA LEU A 75 -6.26 39.51 58.08
C LEU A 75 -7.27 40.44 58.77
N LYS A 76 -7.61 41.59 58.18
CA LYS A 76 -8.60 42.52 58.73
C LYS A 76 -10.00 41.93 58.80
N MET A 77 -10.44 41.24 57.74
CA MET A 77 -11.76 40.60 57.70
C MET A 77 -11.86 39.41 58.66
N SER A 78 -10.75 38.75 58.96
CA SER A 78 -10.69 37.62 59.89
C SER A 78 -10.25 38.01 61.31
N ARG A 79 -10.01 39.30 61.59
CA ARG A 79 -9.40 39.79 62.84
C ARG A 79 -10.10 39.26 64.09
N LYS A 80 -11.44 39.36 64.15
CA LYS A 80 -12.23 38.93 65.33
C LYS A 80 -12.06 37.44 65.62
N ASP A 81 -12.07 36.62 64.58
CA ASP A 81 -11.93 35.17 64.73
C ASP A 81 -10.51 34.80 65.14
N LEU A 82 -9.50 35.44 64.52
CA LEU A 82 -8.09 35.15 64.79
C LEU A 82 -7.66 35.54 66.22
N LEU A 83 -8.18 36.63 66.78
CA LEU A 83 -7.90 37.06 68.15
C LEU A 83 -8.47 36.11 69.22
N ALA A 84 -9.46 35.30 68.88
CA ALA A 84 -10.10 34.37 69.80
C ALA A 84 -9.44 32.97 69.80
N LEU A 85 -8.43 32.75 68.96
CA LEU A 85 -7.80 31.46 68.73
C LEU A 85 -6.39 31.42 69.34
N ASP A 86 -6.00 30.22 69.76
CA ASP A 86 -4.63 29.87 70.14
C ASP A 86 -3.76 29.56 68.91
N PHE A 87 -2.49 29.25 69.12
CA PHE A 87 -1.52 28.97 68.04
C PHE A 87 -2.01 27.91 67.03
N GLU A 88 -2.49 26.75 67.51
CA GLU A 88 -2.99 25.68 66.63
C GLU A 88 -4.28 26.11 65.92
N GLY A 89 -5.19 26.77 66.63
CA GLY A 89 -6.43 27.31 66.09
C GLY A 89 -6.17 28.30 64.95
N ILE A 90 -5.19 29.19 65.09
CA ILE A 90 -4.81 30.17 64.06
C ILE A 90 -4.29 29.48 62.80
N LEU A 91 -3.36 28.53 62.92
CA LEU A 91 -2.83 27.79 61.76
C LEU A 91 -3.92 26.98 61.05
N LYS A 92 -4.81 26.34 61.81
CA LYS A 92 -5.98 25.62 61.27
C LYS A 92 -6.95 26.59 60.58
N TYR A 93 -7.15 27.78 61.12
CA TYR A 93 -8.01 28.80 60.54
C TYR A 93 -7.50 29.23 59.16
N PHE A 94 -6.21 29.58 59.03
CA PHE A 94 -5.61 29.94 57.74
C PHE A 94 -5.68 28.82 56.70
N ARG A 95 -5.46 27.57 57.12
CA ARG A 95 -5.44 26.42 56.21
C ARG A 95 -6.84 25.99 55.75
N VAL A 96 -7.84 26.08 56.62
CA VAL A 96 -9.15 25.44 56.39
C VAL A 96 -10.31 26.43 56.36
N HIS A 97 -10.41 27.33 57.34
CA HIS A 97 -11.59 28.17 57.50
C HIS A 97 -11.55 29.39 56.59
N MET A 98 -10.40 30.06 56.50
CA MET A 98 -10.23 31.26 55.68
C MET A 98 -10.56 31.01 54.19
N PRO A 99 -10.02 29.98 53.51
CA PRO A 99 -10.34 29.79 52.09
C PRO A 99 -11.80 29.39 51.84
N LYS A 100 -12.45 28.72 52.80
CA LYS A 100 -13.87 28.34 52.70
C LYS A 100 -14.80 29.54 52.73
N LYS A 101 -14.44 30.62 53.44
CA LYS A 101 -15.25 31.85 53.53
C LYS A 101 -15.43 32.54 52.18
N TYR A 102 -14.48 32.37 51.26
CA TYR A 102 -14.47 33.06 49.97
C TYR A 102 -14.94 32.17 48.82
N ARG A 103 -15.82 31.19 49.08
CA ARG A 103 -16.44 30.34 48.05
C ARG A 103 -17.65 30.97 47.36
N THR A 104 -18.22 32.03 47.95
CA THR A 104 -19.34 32.80 47.39
C THR A 104 -18.82 34.06 46.70
N GLU A 105 -19.48 34.48 45.61
CA GLU A 105 -19.09 35.69 44.86
C GLU A 105 -19.20 36.97 45.68
N GLU A 106 -20.17 37.06 46.60
CA GLU A 106 -20.37 38.21 47.47
C GLU A 106 -19.15 38.41 48.37
N ALA A 107 -18.74 37.35 49.09
CA ALA A 107 -17.59 37.39 49.98
C ALA A 107 -16.28 37.71 49.24
N ALA A 108 -16.09 37.19 48.02
CA ALA A 108 -14.92 37.54 47.21
C ALA A 108 -14.94 39.01 46.78
N ARG A 109 -16.10 39.53 46.34
CA ARG A 109 -16.24 40.95 45.97
C ARG A 109 -15.96 41.87 47.15
N GLU A 110 -16.45 41.52 48.34
CA GLU A 110 -16.14 42.25 49.58
C GLU A 110 -14.64 42.24 49.89
N LEU A 111 -13.98 41.10 49.74
CA LEU A 111 -12.53 40.99 49.92
C LEU A 111 -11.77 41.87 48.93
N MET A 112 -12.14 41.83 47.65
CA MET A 112 -11.48 42.65 46.62
C MET A 112 -11.67 44.14 46.88
N ALA A 113 -12.88 44.56 47.28
CA ALA A 113 -13.16 45.95 47.67
C ALA A 113 -12.33 46.37 48.90
N ALA A 114 -12.21 45.49 49.90
CA ALA A 114 -11.38 45.72 51.08
C ALA A 114 -9.87 45.78 50.74
N ALA A 115 -9.41 44.97 49.79
CA ALA A 115 -8.03 44.98 49.31
C ALA A 115 -7.70 46.29 48.60
N VAL A 116 -8.53 46.75 47.67
CA VAL A 116 -8.31 48.05 46.99
C VAL A 116 -8.35 49.22 47.98
N SER A 117 -9.18 49.12 49.01
CA SER A 117 -9.28 50.14 50.07
C SER A 117 -8.16 50.06 51.11
N ALA A 118 -7.31 49.02 51.06
CA ALA A 118 -6.22 48.86 52.00
C ALA A 118 -5.19 49.99 51.80
N LYS A 119 -4.85 50.71 52.87
CA LYS A 119 -3.86 51.82 52.87
C LYS A 119 -2.41 51.33 52.78
N VAL A 120 -2.15 50.33 51.95
CA VAL A 120 -0.81 49.80 51.68
C VAL A 120 -0.28 50.51 50.44
N THR A 121 0.68 51.40 50.62
CA THR A 121 1.26 52.18 49.52
C THR A 121 2.66 51.68 49.19
N SER A 122 3.05 51.76 47.93
CA SER A 122 4.41 51.40 47.50
C SER A 122 5.49 52.19 48.26
N LYS A 123 5.19 53.43 48.70
CA LYS A 123 6.07 54.23 49.55
C LYS A 123 6.34 53.58 50.91
N LYS A 124 5.32 53.01 51.56
CA LYS A 124 5.49 52.27 52.82
C LYS A 124 6.30 51.00 52.62
N LEU A 125 6.00 50.23 51.57
CA LEU A 125 6.74 49.00 51.25
C LEU A 125 8.23 49.28 51.02
N LYS A 126 8.56 50.32 50.25
CA LYS A 126 9.96 50.76 50.05
C LYS A 126 10.63 51.22 51.35
N LYS A 127 9.88 51.83 52.28
CA LYS A 127 10.42 52.20 53.60
C LYS A 127 10.83 50.95 54.38
N TYR A 128 9.94 49.96 54.51
CA TYR A 128 10.24 48.72 55.21
C TYR A 128 11.31 47.88 54.50
N GLU A 129 11.43 47.99 53.18
CA GLU A 129 12.53 47.36 52.43
C GLU A 129 13.89 47.93 52.83
N LYS A 130 14.00 49.25 52.95
CA LYS A 130 15.22 49.89 53.46
C LYS A 130 15.52 49.48 54.90
N GLU A 131 14.50 49.48 55.77
CA GLU A 131 14.65 49.05 57.17
C GLU A 131 15.17 47.60 57.26
N TYR A 132 14.62 46.69 56.45
CA TYR A 132 15.07 45.29 56.37
C TYR A 132 16.51 45.15 55.89
N ILE A 133 16.89 45.87 54.84
CA ILE A 133 18.25 45.81 54.28
C ILE A 133 19.25 46.32 55.32
N THR A 134 18.98 47.47 55.95
CA THR A 134 19.85 48.01 57.01
C THR A 134 19.97 47.07 58.20
N MET A 135 18.86 46.45 58.63
CA MET A 135 18.88 45.43 59.70
C MET A 135 19.76 44.24 59.32
N LYS A 136 19.64 43.72 58.08
CA LYS A 136 20.46 42.60 57.61
C LYS A 136 21.93 42.95 57.41
N GLU A 137 22.24 44.16 56.98
CA GLU A 137 23.62 44.65 56.91
C GLU A 137 24.26 44.75 58.30
N GLN A 138 23.51 45.21 59.30
CA GLN A 138 23.98 45.27 60.69
C GLN A 138 24.19 43.88 61.29
N GLU A 139 23.24 42.95 61.08
CA GLU A 139 23.41 41.54 61.49
C GLU A 139 24.68 40.93 60.87
N MET A 140 24.91 41.18 59.58
CA MET A 140 26.10 40.68 58.86
C MET A 140 27.41 41.34 59.30
N GLN A 141 27.37 42.59 59.77
CA GLN A 141 28.55 43.28 60.34
C GLN A 141 28.87 42.82 61.78
N GLN A 142 27.89 42.28 62.49
CA GLN A 142 28.08 41.72 63.83
C GLN A 142 28.55 40.26 63.80
N GLU A 143 28.39 39.58 62.65
CA GLU A 143 28.88 38.22 62.44
C GLU A 143 30.42 38.19 62.31
N ASP A 144 31.07 37.19 62.92
CA ASP A 144 32.53 37.05 62.90
C ASP A 144 33.02 36.91 61.43
N PRO A 145 33.94 37.78 60.97
CA PRO A 145 34.50 37.71 59.61
C PRO A 145 35.06 36.33 59.25
N ILE A 146 35.61 35.59 60.22
CA ILE A 146 36.15 34.25 60.02
C ILE A 146 35.03 33.26 59.73
N GLU A 147 33.99 33.22 60.57
CA GLU A 147 32.84 32.31 60.38
C GLU A 147 32.13 32.57 59.04
N ARG A 148 32.04 33.84 58.63
CA ARG A 148 31.48 34.20 57.32
C ARG A 148 32.31 33.61 56.18
N MET A 149 33.63 33.81 56.22
CA MET A 149 34.55 33.31 55.20
C MET A 149 34.60 31.78 55.17
N GLU A 150 34.57 31.11 56.32
CA GLU A 150 34.55 29.64 56.39
C GLU A 150 33.29 29.06 55.75
N ARG A 151 32.13 29.67 56.01
CA ARG A 151 30.86 29.26 55.40
C ARG A 151 30.83 29.49 53.90
N GLU A 152 31.44 30.58 53.44
CA GLU A 152 31.55 30.89 52.01
C GLU A 152 32.52 29.93 51.31
N ASN A 153 33.69 29.67 51.89
CA ASN A 153 34.64 28.68 51.38
C ASN A 153 34.02 27.28 51.30
N LYS A 154 33.27 26.87 52.32
CA LYS A 154 32.57 25.58 52.31
C LYS A 154 31.57 25.50 51.16
N ARG A 155 30.76 26.55 50.96
CA ARG A 155 29.81 26.60 49.83
C ARG A 155 30.51 26.55 48.49
N LEU A 156 31.58 27.32 48.31
CA LEU A 156 32.35 27.33 47.07
C LEU A 156 32.98 25.97 46.79
N LEU A 157 33.46 25.27 47.83
CA LEU A 157 33.99 23.91 47.70
C LEU A 157 32.90 22.92 47.26
N GLU A 158 31.73 22.96 47.89
CA GLU A 158 30.59 22.12 47.52
C GLU A 158 30.12 22.37 46.07
N ASP A 159 30.04 23.64 45.65
CA ASP A 159 29.69 24.01 44.28
C ASP A 159 30.77 23.57 43.28
N ASN A 160 32.06 23.68 43.64
CA ASN A 160 33.16 23.25 42.79
C ASN A 160 33.11 21.73 42.57
N MET A 161 32.94 20.94 43.65
CA MET A 161 32.79 19.49 43.55
C MET A 161 31.57 19.08 42.71
N ARG A 162 30.44 19.80 42.82
CA ARG A 162 29.27 19.54 41.98
C ARG A 162 29.57 19.81 40.51
N LEU A 163 30.21 20.93 40.20
CA LEU A 163 30.56 21.30 38.83
C LEU A 163 31.59 20.35 38.21
N GLU A 164 32.55 19.87 38.99
CA GLU A 164 33.50 18.83 38.55
C GLU A 164 32.75 17.54 38.18
N GLN A 165 31.82 17.09 39.01
CA GLN A 165 31.00 15.91 38.72
C GLN A 165 30.12 16.11 37.48
N GLU A 166 29.42 17.24 37.36
CA GLU A 166 28.61 17.55 36.18
C GLU A 166 29.46 17.58 34.89
N ASN A 167 30.70 18.09 34.98
CA ASN A 167 31.62 18.12 33.84
C ASN A 167 32.11 16.71 33.46
N ASP A 168 32.41 15.86 34.44
CA ASP A 168 32.78 14.46 34.22
C ASP A 168 31.63 13.66 33.60
N ASP A 169 30.40 13.84 34.09
CA ASP A 169 29.19 13.21 33.55
C ASP A 169 28.95 13.64 32.10
N LEU A 170 29.02 14.95 31.81
CA LEU A 170 28.90 15.48 30.45
C LEU A 170 29.99 14.97 29.51
N ALA A 171 31.23 14.85 30.01
CA ALA A 171 32.32 14.27 29.23
C ALA A 171 32.05 12.80 28.88
N HIS A 172 31.51 12.03 29.83
CA HIS A 172 31.13 10.64 29.60
C HIS A 172 30.01 10.51 28.56
N GLU A 173 28.92 11.28 28.72
CA GLU A 173 27.81 11.31 27.76
C GLU A 173 28.27 11.69 26.35
N LEU A 174 29.19 12.66 26.24
CA LEU A 174 29.74 13.08 24.95
C LEU A 174 30.53 11.94 24.28
N VAL A 175 31.33 11.20 25.05
CA VAL A 175 32.09 10.05 24.54
C VAL A 175 31.16 8.94 24.09
N ASP A 176 30.15 8.60 24.89
CA ASP A 176 29.18 7.56 24.56
C ASP A 176 28.35 7.89 23.32
N SER A 177 27.87 9.14 23.24
CA SER A 177 27.17 9.65 22.05
C SER A 177 28.06 9.56 20.81
N LYS A 178 29.33 9.96 20.92
CA LYS A 178 30.30 9.87 19.81
C LYS A 178 30.57 8.44 19.39
N LEU A 179 30.68 7.49 20.32
CA LEU A 179 30.87 6.07 20.03
C LEU A 179 29.66 5.50 19.29
N THR A 180 28.45 5.82 19.76
CA THR A 180 27.19 5.38 19.16
C THR A 180 27.05 5.91 17.73
N LEU A 181 27.21 7.23 17.53
CA LEU A 181 27.16 7.86 16.22
C LEU A 181 28.20 7.28 15.24
N LYS A 182 29.38 6.91 15.74
CA LYS A 182 30.40 6.26 14.92
C LYS A 182 29.97 4.86 14.48
N SER A 183 29.39 4.07 15.38
CA SER A 183 28.84 2.75 15.04
C SER A 183 27.75 2.85 13.98
N GLU A 184 26.79 3.78 14.16
CA GLU A 184 25.72 4.02 13.19
C GLU A 184 26.26 4.47 11.83
N LEU A 185 27.30 5.32 11.82
CA LEU A 185 27.94 5.75 10.58
C LEU A 185 28.59 4.59 9.84
N ASP A 186 29.30 3.72 10.56
CA ASP A 186 29.95 2.53 9.98
C ASP A 186 28.90 1.57 9.39
N GLU A 187 27.78 1.35 10.09
CA GLU A 187 26.66 0.55 9.59
C GLU A 187 26.05 1.11 8.30
N VAL A 188 25.79 2.43 8.26
CA VAL A 188 25.25 3.10 7.07
C VAL A 188 26.26 3.06 5.91
N GLN A 189 27.55 3.12 6.18
CA GLN A 189 28.58 2.99 5.15
C GLN A 189 28.60 1.58 4.56
N ASP A 190 28.45 0.54 5.36
CA ASP A 190 28.44 -0.84 4.88
C ASP A 190 27.17 -1.15 4.08
N GLN A 191 26.00 -0.69 4.54
CA GLN A 191 24.76 -0.76 3.76
C GLN A 191 24.87 -0.05 2.41
N ASN A 192 25.53 1.11 2.37
CA ASN A 192 25.77 1.83 1.11
C ASN A 192 26.68 1.03 0.16
N LYS A 193 27.72 0.35 0.67
CA LYS A 193 28.60 -0.50 -0.16
C LYS A 193 27.82 -1.70 -0.71
N GLU A 194 26.96 -2.31 0.09
CA GLU A 194 26.12 -3.43 -0.32
C GLU A 194 25.12 -3.00 -1.39
N MET A 195 24.35 -1.94 -1.14
CA MET A 195 23.41 -1.37 -2.12
C MET A 195 24.09 -0.99 -3.43
N LYS A 196 25.29 -0.41 -3.38
CA LYS A 196 26.06 -0.07 -4.58
C LYS A 196 26.46 -1.33 -5.36
N THR A 197 26.87 -2.38 -4.66
CA THR A 197 27.21 -3.67 -5.27
C THR A 197 25.99 -4.29 -5.96
N ASP A 198 24.85 -4.33 -5.28
CA ASP A 198 23.62 -4.89 -5.87
C ASP A 198 23.09 -4.04 -7.03
N LEU A 199 23.21 -2.71 -6.95
CA LEU A 199 22.90 -1.84 -8.08
C LEU A 199 23.73 -2.20 -9.31
N THR A 200 25.02 -2.51 -9.15
CA THR A 200 25.85 -2.93 -10.29
C THR A 200 25.43 -4.29 -10.85
N LYS A 201 25.07 -5.26 -9.98
CA LYS A 201 24.55 -6.56 -10.40
C LYS A 201 23.25 -6.41 -11.18
N HIS A 202 22.28 -5.65 -10.66
CA HIS A 202 20.99 -5.43 -11.32
C HIS A 202 21.13 -4.67 -12.64
N LYS A 203 22.02 -3.67 -12.71
CA LYS A 203 22.31 -2.99 -13.98
C LYS A 203 22.86 -3.95 -15.04
N LYS A 204 23.75 -4.87 -14.64
CA LYS A 204 24.27 -5.89 -15.56
C LYS A 204 23.17 -6.84 -16.02
N LEU A 205 22.37 -7.39 -15.08
CA LEU A 205 21.28 -8.29 -15.39
C LEU A 205 20.23 -7.65 -16.32
N LEU A 206 19.90 -6.38 -16.08
CA LEU A 206 18.99 -5.61 -16.92
C LEU A 206 19.53 -5.53 -18.35
N LYS A 207 20.82 -5.21 -18.50
CA LYS A 207 21.48 -5.13 -19.81
C LYS A 207 21.44 -6.47 -20.53
N ASP A 208 21.83 -7.55 -19.85
CA ASP A 208 21.87 -8.90 -20.42
C ASP A 208 20.46 -9.35 -20.87
N THR A 209 19.43 -9.07 -20.05
CA THR A 209 18.02 -9.36 -20.37
C THR A 209 17.52 -8.54 -21.57
N GLN A 210 17.94 -7.28 -21.66
CA GLN A 210 17.54 -6.39 -22.75
C GLN A 210 18.18 -6.81 -24.08
N GLU A 211 19.43 -7.28 -24.05
CA GLU A 211 20.10 -7.90 -25.20
C GLU A 211 19.41 -9.20 -25.63
N GLU A 212 19.00 -10.06 -24.68
CA GLU A 212 18.26 -11.29 -24.98
C GLU A 212 16.89 -11.01 -25.59
N LYS A 213 16.13 -10.07 -25.03
CA LYS A 213 14.85 -9.63 -25.59
C LYS A 213 15.03 -9.16 -27.04
N HIS A 214 16.06 -8.36 -27.31
CA HIS A 214 16.32 -7.90 -28.67
C HIS A 214 16.62 -9.06 -29.63
N ARG A 215 17.42 -10.06 -29.22
CA ARG A 215 17.66 -11.27 -30.02
C ARG A 215 16.37 -12.02 -30.33
N LEU A 216 15.53 -12.27 -29.32
CA LEU A 216 14.25 -12.95 -29.49
C LEU A 216 13.28 -12.17 -30.38
N GLU A 217 13.28 -10.83 -30.32
CA GLU A 217 12.48 -9.99 -31.22
C GLU A 217 12.91 -10.15 -32.68
N VAL A 218 14.21 -10.22 -32.94
CA VAL A 218 14.76 -10.46 -34.29
C VAL A 218 14.39 -11.86 -34.78
N GLU A 219 14.57 -12.90 -33.97
CA GLU A 219 14.18 -14.27 -34.32
C GLU A 219 12.66 -14.38 -34.60
N ASN A 220 11.83 -13.74 -33.77
CA ASN A 220 10.39 -13.70 -33.97
C ASN A 220 10.01 -13.02 -35.29
N GLN A 221 10.66 -11.91 -35.65
CA GLN A 221 10.47 -11.27 -36.96
C GLN A 221 10.85 -12.19 -38.12
N GLN A 222 11.98 -12.91 -38.02
CA GLN A 222 12.41 -13.85 -39.04
C GLN A 222 11.41 -15.01 -39.22
N VAL A 223 10.93 -15.60 -38.12
CA VAL A 223 9.92 -16.67 -38.16
C VAL A 223 8.62 -16.16 -38.77
N LYS A 224 8.14 -14.97 -38.37
CA LYS A 224 6.95 -14.34 -38.98
C LYS A 224 7.10 -14.17 -40.49
N GLU A 225 8.26 -13.70 -40.94
CA GLU A 225 8.55 -13.52 -42.36
C GLU A 225 8.58 -14.86 -43.11
N MET A 226 9.18 -15.90 -42.51
CA MET A 226 9.20 -17.25 -43.06
C MET A 226 7.79 -17.83 -43.19
N CYS A 227 6.97 -17.73 -42.14
CA CYS A 227 5.57 -18.17 -42.18
C CYS A 227 4.75 -17.41 -43.22
N ARG A 228 4.97 -16.09 -43.39
CA ARG A 228 4.27 -15.31 -44.40
C ARG A 228 4.60 -15.79 -45.82
N LYS A 229 5.89 -16.00 -46.11
CA LYS A 229 6.33 -16.53 -47.42
C LYS A 229 5.76 -17.91 -47.71
N GLU A 230 5.74 -18.79 -46.72
CA GLU A 230 5.19 -20.14 -46.91
C GLU A 230 3.67 -20.10 -47.10
N LEU A 231 2.96 -19.21 -46.41
CA LEU A 231 1.53 -19.00 -46.60
C LEU A 231 1.23 -18.48 -48.02
N GLU A 232 1.94 -17.45 -48.48
CA GLU A 232 1.82 -16.92 -49.84
C GLU A 232 2.10 -18.03 -50.88
N ARG A 233 3.12 -18.87 -50.67
CA ARG A 233 3.41 -20.01 -51.53
C ARG A 233 2.23 -20.99 -51.59
N LEU A 234 1.70 -21.40 -50.44
CA LEU A 234 0.57 -22.32 -50.37
C LEU A 234 -0.70 -21.72 -50.99
N GLU A 235 -0.94 -20.42 -50.84
CA GLU A 235 -2.05 -19.73 -51.50
C GLU A 235 -1.91 -19.75 -53.02
N THR A 236 -0.71 -19.51 -53.56
CA THR A 236 -0.47 -19.59 -55.01
C THR A 236 -0.65 -21.00 -55.54
N GLU A 237 -0.17 -22.02 -54.82
CA GLU A 237 -0.35 -23.42 -55.20
C GLU A 237 -1.81 -23.85 -55.13
N ASN A 238 -2.53 -23.44 -54.08
CA ASN A 238 -3.95 -23.71 -53.93
C ASN A 238 -4.78 -23.04 -55.05
N SER A 239 -4.42 -21.81 -55.44
CA SER A 239 -5.04 -21.12 -56.58
C SER A 239 -4.81 -21.89 -57.88
N ARG A 240 -3.57 -22.33 -58.14
CA ARG A 240 -3.24 -23.17 -59.30
C ARG A 240 -4.03 -24.48 -59.30
N ASN A 241 -4.08 -25.17 -58.17
CA ASN A 241 -4.82 -26.42 -58.03
C ASN A 241 -6.33 -26.19 -58.25
N THR A 242 -6.87 -25.07 -57.78
CA THR A 242 -8.27 -24.67 -58.01
C THR A 242 -8.56 -24.48 -59.51
N VAL A 243 -7.66 -23.84 -60.25
CA VAL A 243 -7.76 -23.71 -61.72
C VAL A 243 -7.75 -25.09 -62.38
N ILE A 244 -6.78 -25.94 -62.03
CA ILE A 244 -6.68 -27.31 -62.58
C ILE A 244 -7.96 -28.11 -62.30
N VAL A 245 -8.49 -28.04 -61.09
CA VAL A 245 -9.75 -28.72 -60.72
C VAL A 245 -10.93 -28.18 -61.55
N THR A 246 -10.96 -26.89 -61.81
CA THR A 246 -12.01 -26.25 -62.63
C THR A 246 -11.91 -26.73 -64.09
N ASP A 247 -10.71 -26.72 -64.67
CA ASP A 247 -10.45 -27.21 -66.03
C ASP A 247 -10.78 -28.70 -66.16
N TYR A 248 -10.36 -29.51 -65.17
CA TYR A 248 -10.67 -30.94 -65.13
C TYR A 248 -12.17 -31.19 -65.11
N LYS A 249 -12.92 -30.47 -64.25
CA LYS A 249 -14.40 -30.53 -64.24
C LYS A 249 -14.99 -30.15 -65.59
N GLN A 250 -14.49 -29.10 -66.24
CA GLN A 250 -14.96 -28.67 -67.55
C GLN A 250 -14.72 -29.75 -68.63
N ILE A 251 -13.55 -30.37 -68.65
CA ILE A 251 -13.23 -31.47 -69.58
C ILE A 251 -14.17 -32.67 -69.34
N CYS A 252 -14.40 -33.06 -68.07
CA CYS A 252 -15.34 -34.13 -67.73
C CYS A 252 -16.76 -33.84 -68.23
N THR A 253 -17.26 -32.61 -68.05
CA THR A 253 -18.58 -32.21 -68.57
C THR A 253 -18.62 -32.28 -70.10
N GLN A 254 -17.60 -31.77 -70.80
CA GLN A 254 -17.52 -31.82 -72.26
C GLN A 254 -17.46 -33.25 -72.81
N LEU A 255 -16.69 -34.14 -72.17
CA LEU A 255 -16.62 -35.54 -72.55
C LEU A 255 -17.96 -36.24 -72.32
N SER A 256 -18.63 -35.95 -71.20
CA SER A 256 -19.96 -36.49 -70.90
C SER A 256 -20.99 -36.05 -71.93
N GLU A 257 -21.03 -34.76 -72.29
CA GLU A 257 -21.91 -34.25 -73.34
C GLU A 257 -21.62 -34.88 -74.72
N ARG A 258 -20.33 -35.07 -75.07
CA ARG A 258 -19.96 -35.74 -76.33
C ARG A 258 -20.40 -37.20 -76.33
N LEU A 259 -20.21 -37.90 -75.22
CA LEU A 259 -20.62 -39.29 -75.06
C LEU A 259 -22.15 -39.41 -75.18
N GLU A 260 -22.90 -38.53 -74.53
CA GLU A 260 -24.37 -38.48 -74.64
C GLU A 260 -24.81 -38.25 -76.09
N LYS A 261 -24.20 -37.27 -76.79
CA LYS A 261 -24.48 -37.00 -78.22
C LYS A 261 -24.17 -38.19 -79.13
N GLN A 262 -23.05 -38.89 -78.90
CA GLN A 262 -22.74 -40.10 -79.67
C GLN A 262 -23.72 -41.23 -79.36
N GLN A 263 -24.07 -41.44 -78.10
CA GLN A 263 -25.04 -42.46 -77.72
C GLN A 263 -26.42 -42.18 -78.30
N THR A 264 -26.87 -40.93 -78.33
CA THR A 264 -28.16 -40.57 -78.97
C THR A 264 -28.09 -40.76 -80.48
N ALA A 265 -27.03 -40.30 -81.14
CA ALA A 265 -26.83 -40.51 -82.58
C ALA A 265 -26.80 -42.01 -82.95
N HIS A 266 -26.06 -42.82 -82.21
CA HIS A 266 -26.04 -44.28 -82.42
C HIS A 266 -27.40 -44.92 -82.13
N ARG A 267 -28.15 -44.47 -81.11
CA ARG A 267 -29.52 -44.95 -80.86
C ARG A 267 -30.46 -44.60 -82.02
N GLU A 268 -30.35 -43.40 -82.57
CA GLU A 268 -31.12 -42.98 -83.74
C GLU A 268 -30.74 -43.79 -84.99
N GLU A 269 -29.45 -44.02 -85.22
CA GLU A 269 -28.94 -44.81 -86.34
C GLU A 269 -29.34 -46.28 -86.23
N LEU A 270 -29.22 -46.89 -85.03
CA LEU A 270 -29.78 -48.20 -84.70
C LEU A 270 -31.28 -48.25 -84.98
N SER A 271 -32.03 -47.20 -84.63
CA SER A 271 -33.46 -47.11 -84.90
C SER A 271 -33.74 -47.05 -86.41
N ARG A 272 -32.94 -46.31 -87.19
CA ARG A 272 -33.04 -46.27 -88.66
C ARG A 272 -32.71 -47.62 -89.29
N ILE A 273 -31.63 -48.28 -88.87
CA ILE A 273 -31.27 -49.63 -89.32
C ILE A 273 -32.40 -50.60 -88.98
N LYS A 274 -32.97 -50.53 -87.77
CA LYS A 274 -34.11 -51.37 -87.35
C LYS A 274 -35.33 -51.15 -88.24
N ILE A 275 -35.61 -49.91 -88.67
CA ILE A 275 -36.68 -49.59 -89.62
C ILE A 275 -36.36 -50.18 -91.01
N LEU A 276 -35.15 -49.99 -91.52
CA LEU A 276 -34.70 -50.54 -92.82
C LEU A 276 -34.75 -52.08 -92.86
N VAL A 277 -34.28 -52.75 -91.81
CA VAL A 277 -34.34 -54.21 -91.65
C VAL A 277 -35.79 -54.70 -91.64
N LYS A 278 -36.69 -53.99 -90.93
CA LYS A 278 -38.13 -54.29 -90.95
C LYS A 278 -38.77 -54.10 -92.33
N SER A 279 -38.26 -53.17 -93.15
CA SER A 279 -38.79 -52.87 -94.50
C SER A 279 -38.31 -53.83 -95.60
N CYS A 280 -37.37 -54.72 -95.31
CA CYS A 280 -36.88 -55.73 -96.26
C CYS A 280 -37.64 -57.06 -96.10
N GLU A 281 -38.30 -57.54 -97.16
CA GLU A 281 -39.11 -58.77 -97.14
C GLU A 281 -38.32 -60.06 -96.81
N ALA A 282 -37.00 -60.07 -97.06
CA ALA A 282 -36.12 -61.20 -96.72
C ALA A 282 -35.53 -61.09 -95.31
N CYS A 283 -35.17 -59.88 -94.84
CA CYS A 283 -34.49 -59.67 -93.56
C CYS A 283 -35.44 -59.56 -92.36
N SER A 284 -36.68 -59.09 -92.58
CA SER A 284 -37.70 -58.94 -91.53
C SER A 284 -38.03 -60.25 -90.79
N LYS A 285 -37.89 -61.40 -91.47
CA LYS A 285 -38.16 -62.73 -90.89
C LYS A 285 -37.04 -63.25 -89.98
N MET A 286 -35.89 -62.58 -89.93
CA MET A 286 -34.71 -63.04 -89.15
C MET A 286 -34.53 -62.33 -87.79
N PHE A 287 -35.36 -61.33 -87.48
CA PHE A 287 -35.23 -60.50 -86.27
C PHE A 287 -36.57 -60.38 -85.51
N ASP A 288 -36.53 -60.34 -84.18
CA ASP A 288 -37.71 -60.10 -83.33
C ASP A 288 -38.04 -58.60 -83.14
N ALA A 289 -39.12 -58.28 -82.43
CA ALA A 289 -39.59 -56.89 -82.21
C ALA A 289 -38.54 -55.99 -81.52
N ASP A 290 -37.63 -56.59 -80.78
CA ASP A 290 -36.55 -55.94 -80.06
C ASP A 290 -35.24 -55.82 -80.88
N GLY A 291 -35.16 -56.51 -82.02
CA GLY A 291 -34.02 -56.43 -82.94
C GLY A 291 -32.93 -57.47 -82.65
N LYS A 292 -33.26 -58.55 -81.94
CA LYS A 292 -32.37 -59.71 -81.80
C LYS A 292 -32.56 -60.69 -82.94
N VAL A 293 -31.44 -61.22 -83.44
CA VAL A 293 -31.41 -62.27 -84.48
C VAL A 293 -31.92 -63.57 -83.87
N ASN A 294 -32.89 -64.22 -84.53
CA ASN A 294 -33.33 -65.56 -84.13
C ASN A 294 -32.45 -66.62 -84.83
N LEU A 295 -31.24 -66.80 -84.32
CA LEU A 295 -30.35 -67.93 -84.63
C LEU A 295 -30.37 -68.88 -83.43
N PRO A 296 -30.34 -70.21 -83.62
CA PRO A 296 -30.00 -71.13 -82.55
C PRO A 296 -28.63 -70.73 -82.00
N GLU A 297 -28.48 -70.72 -80.67
CA GLU A 297 -27.18 -70.51 -80.02
C GLU A 297 -26.11 -71.38 -80.72
N PRO A 298 -25.03 -70.79 -81.24
CA PRO A 298 -23.91 -71.60 -81.65
C PRO A 298 -23.34 -72.20 -80.37
N LYS A 299 -23.32 -73.54 -80.29
CA LYS A 299 -22.35 -74.24 -79.46
C LYS A 299 -20.98 -73.81 -79.99
N ILE A 300 -20.35 -72.85 -79.32
CA ILE A 300 -19.00 -72.42 -79.63
C ILE A 300 -18.08 -73.57 -79.23
N ASP A 301 -17.55 -74.26 -80.24
CA ASP A 301 -16.37 -75.12 -80.09
C ASP A 301 -15.19 -74.21 -79.69
N PRO A 302 -14.44 -74.53 -78.61
CA PRO A 302 -13.34 -73.69 -78.11
C PRO A 302 -12.22 -73.39 -79.12
N GLU A 303 -12.15 -74.13 -80.23
CA GLU A 303 -11.05 -74.07 -81.20
C GLU A 303 -11.32 -73.20 -82.45
N LYS A 304 -12.48 -72.52 -82.55
CA LYS A 304 -12.80 -71.61 -83.67
C LYS A 304 -13.35 -70.24 -83.25
N MET A 305 -12.85 -69.70 -82.13
CA MET A 305 -13.20 -68.34 -81.71
C MET A 305 -12.46 -67.31 -82.60
N ASN A 306 -13.20 -66.34 -83.17
CA ASN A 306 -12.60 -65.28 -83.98
C ASN A 306 -11.53 -64.54 -83.15
N PRO A 307 -10.27 -64.44 -83.58
CA PRO A 307 -9.19 -63.86 -82.79
C PRO A 307 -9.51 -62.46 -82.25
N LYS A 308 -10.33 -61.68 -82.97
CA LYS A 308 -10.80 -60.35 -82.55
C LYS A 308 -11.68 -60.37 -81.30
N ILE A 309 -12.48 -61.42 -81.10
CA ILE A 309 -13.38 -61.58 -79.95
C ILE A 309 -12.60 -62.01 -78.72
N VAL A 310 -11.61 -62.89 -78.90
CA VAL A 310 -10.66 -63.27 -77.84
C VAL A 310 -9.90 -62.05 -77.34
N ASP A 311 -9.38 -61.22 -78.26
CA ASP A 311 -8.70 -59.96 -77.95
C ASP A 311 -9.60 -58.97 -77.18
N LEU A 312 -10.86 -58.80 -77.61
CA LEU A 312 -11.80 -57.92 -76.92
C LEU A 312 -12.17 -58.43 -75.52
N GLN A 313 -12.35 -59.73 -75.34
CA GLN A 313 -12.58 -60.32 -74.02
C GLN A 313 -11.34 -60.25 -73.13
N GLN A 314 -10.14 -60.21 -73.72
CA GLN A 314 -8.90 -59.98 -73.00
C GLN A 314 -8.80 -58.52 -72.57
N GLN A 315 -9.07 -57.56 -73.45
CA GLN A 315 -9.12 -56.13 -73.13
C GLN A 315 -10.17 -55.79 -72.07
N VAL A 316 -11.36 -56.38 -72.12
CA VAL A 316 -12.38 -56.16 -71.08
C VAL A 316 -11.88 -56.66 -69.73
N ARG A 317 -11.26 -57.84 -69.68
CA ARG A 317 -10.66 -58.35 -68.43
C ARG A 317 -9.52 -57.46 -67.94
N GLU A 318 -8.71 -56.92 -68.84
CA GLU A 318 -7.62 -56.00 -68.51
C GLU A 318 -8.15 -54.69 -67.91
N LEU A 319 -9.18 -54.09 -68.55
CA LEU A 319 -9.87 -52.89 -68.05
C LEU A 319 -10.60 -53.13 -66.72
N GLU A 320 -11.20 -54.30 -66.52
CA GLU A 320 -11.80 -54.69 -65.24
C GLU A 320 -10.75 -54.80 -64.13
N LEU A 321 -9.57 -55.30 -64.47
CA LEU A 321 -8.45 -55.44 -63.53
C LEU A 321 -7.83 -54.07 -63.20
N GLU A 322 -7.66 -53.19 -64.19
CA GLU A 322 -7.26 -51.80 -63.99
C GLU A 322 -8.28 -51.02 -63.15
N LEU A 323 -9.58 -51.21 -63.40
CA LEU A 323 -10.64 -50.59 -62.61
C LEU A 323 -10.60 -51.07 -61.16
N ALA A 324 -10.38 -52.37 -60.93
CA ALA A 324 -10.23 -52.92 -59.59
C ALA A 324 -8.99 -52.35 -58.88
N GLN A 325 -7.86 -52.24 -59.57
CA GLN A 325 -6.64 -51.61 -59.04
C GLN A 325 -6.84 -50.14 -58.71
N THR A 326 -7.52 -49.38 -59.57
CA THR A 326 -7.78 -47.96 -59.35
C THR A 326 -8.73 -47.74 -58.16
N LYS A 327 -9.74 -48.60 -58.01
CA LYS A 327 -10.63 -48.57 -56.84
C LYS A 327 -9.89 -48.90 -55.54
N LEU A 328 -8.98 -49.88 -55.57
CA LEU A 328 -8.14 -50.20 -54.41
C LEU A 328 -7.27 -49.00 -54.03
N ALA A 329 -6.60 -48.39 -55.00
CA ALA A 329 -5.75 -47.21 -54.77
C ALA A 329 -6.54 -46.01 -54.22
N LEU A 330 -7.79 -45.82 -54.67
CA LEU A 330 -8.67 -44.79 -54.13
C LEU A 330 -8.99 -45.04 -52.64
N VAL A 331 -9.37 -46.26 -52.28
CA VAL A 331 -9.66 -46.64 -50.88
C VAL A 331 -8.42 -46.50 -50.00
N GLU A 332 -7.24 -46.91 -50.50
CA GLU A 332 -5.97 -46.73 -49.79
C GLU A 332 -5.65 -45.24 -49.56
N SER A 333 -5.90 -44.39 -50.56
CA SER A 333 -5.75 -42.94 -50.43
C SER A 333 -6.73 -42.35 -49.42
N GLU A 334 -8.00 -42.77 -49.44
CA GLU A 334 -9.02 -42.30 -48.50
C GLU A 334 -8.67 -42.69 -47.05
N CYS A 335 -8.26 -43.93 -46.81
CA CYS A 335 -7.77 -44.38 -45.49
C CYS A 335 -6.59 -43.52 -45.02
N LYS A 336 -5.63 -43.23 -45.91
CA LYS A 336 -4.45 -42.42 -45.57
C LYS A 336 -4.81 -40.97 -45.24
N THR A 337 -5.76 -40.39 -45.97
CA THR A 337 -6.30 -39.05 -45.64
C THR A 337 -7.00 -39.07 -44.28
N GLN A 338 -7.72 -40.13 -43.96
CA GLN A 338 -8.40 -40.29 -42.68
C GLN A 338 -7.41 -40.40 -41.52
N ASP A 339 -6.34 -41.19 -41.65
CA ASP A 339 -5.26 -41.30 -40.67
C ASP A 339 -4.55 -39.96 -40.42
N LEU A 340 -4.23 -39.23 -41.49
CA LEU A 340 -3.64 -37.88 -41.37
C LEU A 340 -4.59 -36.91 -40.65
N THR A 341 -5.89 -37.00 -40.93
CA THR A 341 -6.92 -36.18 -40.28
C THR A 341 -7.00 -36.49 -38.78
N HIS A 342 -6.92 -37.77 -38.40
CA HIS A 342 -6.87 -38.17 -36.99
C HIS A 342 -5.59 -37.68 -36.30
N SER A 343 -4.44 -37.81 -36.96
CA SER A 343 -3.16 -37.33 -36.42
C SER A 343 -3.16 -35.81 -36.23
N LEU A 344 -3.76 -35.06 -37.15
CA LEU A 344 -3.91 -33.61 -37.04
C LEU A 344 -4.81 -33.23 -35.85
N HIS A 345 -5.96 -33.89 -35.68
CA HIS A 345 -6.86 -33.62 -34.54
C HIS A 345 -6.20 -33.94 -33.20
N ALA A 346 -5.40 -35.00 -33.12
CA ALA A 346 -4.63 -35.35 -31.93
C ALA A 346 -3.61 -34.25 -31.59
N ALA A 347 -2.81 -33.81 -32.57
CA ALA A 347 -1.83 -32.73 -32.38
C ALA A 347 -2.48 -31.40 -31.97
N VAL A 348 -3.63 -31.04 -32.56
CA VAL A 348 -4.39 -29.83 -32.18
C VAL A 348 -4.89 -29.93 -30.74
N SER A 349 -5.40 -31.10 -30.32
CA SER A 349 -5.84 -31.31 -28.94
C SER A 349 -4.70 -31.22 -27.93
N GLU A 350 -3.50 -31.74 -28.26
CA GLU A 350 -2.32 -31.60 -27.41
C GLU A 350 -1.88 -30.13 -27.26
N ILE A 351 -1.86 -29.36 -28.36
CA ILE A 351 -1.53 -27.92 -28.32
C ILE A 351 -2.56 -27.14 -27.48
N GLN A 352 -3.83 -27.48 -27.58
CA GLN A 352 -4.89 -26.82 -26.83
C GLN A 352 -4.85 -27.17 -25.34
N ALA A 353 -4.56 -28.44 -25.01
CA ALA A 353 -4.35 -28.89 -23.63
C ALA A 353 -3.11 -28.23 -22.98
N SER A 354 -2.01 -28.12 -23.71
CA SER A 354 -0.79 -27.46 -23.23
C SER A 354 -0.96 -25.95 -23.07
N LYS A 355 -1.70 -25.27 -23.97
CA LYS A 355 -2.11 -23.86 -23.76
C LYS A 355 -2.94 -23.69 -22.48
N ASN A 356 -3.99 -24.49 -22.30
CA ASN A 356 -4.87 -24.36 -21.12
C ASN A 356 -4.12 -24.60 -19.80
N THR A 357 -3.18 -25.55 -19.80
CA THR A 357 -2.34 -25.86 -18.64
C THR A 357 -1.33 -24.76 -18.34
N TRP A 358 -0.71 -24.17 -19.37
CA TRP A 358 0.20 -23.04 -19.20
C TRP A 358 -0.53 -21.78 -18.73
N PHE A 359 -1.68 -21.45 -19.32
CA PHE A 359 -2.49 -20.29 -18.91
C PHE A 359 -2.97 -20.41 -17.46
N THR A 360 -3.41 -21.60 -17.03
CA THR A 360 -3.85 -21.81 -15.63
C THR A 360 -2.70 -21.76 -14.63
N LYS A 361 -1.52 -22.32 -14.96
CA LYS A 361 -0.33 -22.23 -14.10
C LYS A 361 0.20 -20.81 -13.97
N THR A 362 0.26 -20.05 -15.06
CA THR A 362 0.73 -18.66 -15.04
C THR A 362 -0.25 -17.74 -14.29
N LEU A 363 -1.57 -17.92 -14.49
CA LEU A 363 -2.58 -17.14 -13.75
C LEU A 363 -2.58 -17.43 -12.24
N ASN A 364 -2.42 -18.70 -11.84
CA ASN A 364 -2.34 -19.06 -10.43
C ASN A 364 -1.04 -18.53 -9.77
N SER A 365 0.08 -18.58 -10.47
CA SER A 365 1.35 -18.04 -9.96
C SER A 365 1.31 -16.50 -9.80
N ILE A 366 0.70 -15.78 -10.74
CA ILE A 366 0.48 -14.32 -10.62
C ILE A 366 -0.46 -14.01 -9.45
N LYS A 367 -1.50 -14.82 -9.23
CA LYS A 367 -2.44 -14.65 -8.11
C LYS A 367 -1.79 -14.89 -6.75
N GLU A 368 -0.91 -15.89 -6.62
CA GLU A 368 -0.13 -16.13 -5.40
C GLU A 368 0.83 -14.96 -5.09
N VAL A 369 1.49 -14.41 -6.11
CA VAL A 369 2.38 -13.26 -5.95
C VAL A 369 1.61 -11.98 -5.60
N ALA A 370 0.37 -11.81 -6.09
CA ALA A 370 -0.48 -10.67 -5.72
C ALA A 370 -1.03 -10.78 -4.28
N ASN A 371 -1.37 -11.98 -3.80
CA ASN A 371 -1.89 -12.17 -2.44
C ASN A 371 -0.82 -12.08 -1.34
N THR A 372 0.46 -12.29 -1.67
CA THR A 372 1.56 -12.14 -0.72
C THR A 372 1.94 -10.67 -0.46
N HIS A 373 1.51 -9.74 -1.32
CA HIS A 373 1.74 -8.30 -1.12
C HIS A 373 0.66 -7.54 -0.34
N THR A 374 -0.49 -8.14 -0.05
CA THR A 374 -1.59 -7.47 0.69
C THR A 374 -1.72 -7.88 2.16
N GLY A 375 -0.90 -8.81 2.64
CA GLY A 375 -0.97 -9.34 4.01
C GLY A 375 0.19 -8.92 4.91
N LYS A 376 0.36 -7.63 5.20
CA LYS A 376 1.16 -7.16 6.37
C LYS A 376 0.90 -5.69 6.71
N LYS A 377 -0.01 -5.46 7.67
CA LYS A 377 0.11 -4.54 8.82
C LYS A 377 -1.28 -4.23 9.39
N GLU A 378 -1.54 -4.71 10.61
CA GLU A 378 -2.25 -3.95 11.63
C GLU A 378 -1.63 -4.30 13.01
N PRO A 379 -1.31 -3.30 13.85
CA PRO A 379 -0.70 -3.52 15.16
C PRO A 379 -1.77 -3.93 16.18
N LYS A 380 -1.41 -4.82 17.11
CA LYS A 380 -2.22 -5.12 18.29
C LYS A 380 -1.85 -4.13 19.40
N ASP A 381 -2.86 -3.42 19.88
CA ASP A 381 -2.90 -2.80 21.21
C ASP A 381 -2.75 -3.84 22.34
#